data_AF-A0A645GMC4-F1
#
_entry.id   AF-A0A645GMC4-F1
#
_cell.length_a   1.000
_cell.length_b   1.000
_cell.length_c   1.000
_cell.angle_alpha   90.00
_cell.angle_beta   90.00
_cell.angle_gamma   90.00
#
_symmetry.space_group_name_H-M   'P 1'
#
loop_
_entity.id
_entity.type
_entity.pdbx_description
1 polymer ?
#
loop_
_entity_poly.entity_id
_entity_poly.type
_entity_poly.pdbx_seq_one_letter_code
_entity_poly.pdbx_strand_id
1 'polypeptide(L)'
;MKKINEAISVYTLANMVEGGRTPLVPNDKLAAMGYNLVIYPTASTYVTTKAMLDLMEGLKKDGTTATMIDKMIPFPQFNDLIGLPRIREIEAKYANRG
;
A
#
# COMPACT_ATOMS: atom_id res chain seq x y z
N MET A 1 -7.82 6.36 -26.05
CA MET A 1 -6.46 6.34 -25.47
C MET A 1 -5.44 5.68 -26.37
N LYS A 2 -5.64 4.44 -26.87
CA LYS A 2 -4.69 3.79 -27.82
C LYS A 2 -4.17 4.70 -28.95
N LYS A 3 -5.07 5.32 -29.70
CA LYS A 3 -4.70 6.29 -30.76
C LYS A 3 -3.85 7.47 -30.27
N ILE A 4 -4.08 7.95 -29.05
CA ILE A 4 -3.30 9.06 -28.47
C ILE A 4 -1.90 8.56 -28.13
N ASN A 5 -1.81 7.42 -27.46
CA ASN A 5 -0.53 6.81 -27.07
C ASN A 5 0.32 6.40 -28.29
N GLU A 6 -0.31 6.03 -29.41
CA GLU A 6 0.39 5.75 -30.67
C GLU A 6 0.83 7.02 -31.43
N ALA A 7 0.13 8.15 -31.24
CA ALA A 7 0.37 9.37 -32.00
C ALA A 7 1.42 10.30 -31.40
N ILE A 8 1.81 10.10 -30.14
CA ILE A 8 2.79 10.93 -29.45
C ILE A 8 4.04 10.12 -29.12
N SER A 9 5.22 10.71 -29.31
CA SER A 9 6.52 10.04 -29.14
C SER A 9 7.07 10.07 -27.71
N VAL A 10 6.25 10.50 -26.74
CA VAL A 10 6.63 10.63 -25.33
C VAL A 10 5.93 9.59 -24.47
N TYR A 11 6.51 9.28 -23.30
CA TYR A 11 5.90 8.34 -22.36
C TYR A 11 4.58 8.86 -21.79
N THR A 12 3.62 7.96 -21.67
CA THR A 12 2.29 8.24 -21.15
C THR A 12 2.01 7.48 -19.85
N LEU A 13 1.20 8.10 -19.00
CA LEU A 13 0.84 7.59 -17.69
C LEU A 13 -0.69 7.46 -17.58
N ALA A 14 -1.15 6.32 -17.09
CA ALA A 14 -2.54 6.07 -16.76
C ALA A 14 -2.78 6.31 -15.27
N ASN A 15 -3.58 7.32 -14.93
CA ASN A 15 -3.91 7.66 -13.55
C ASN A 15 -5.23 6.99 -13.15
N MET A 16 -5.14 5.86 -12.45
CA MET A 16 -6.30 5.09 -11.98
C MET A 16 -6.72 5.60 -10.61
N VAL A 17 -7.87 6.31 -10.55
CA VAL A 17 -8.41 6.89 -9.32
C VAL A 17 -9.78 6.30 -9.03
N GLU A 18 -9.97 5.76 -7.84
CA GLU A 18 -11.23 5.20 -7.37
C GLU A 18 -12.30 6.29 -7.24
N GLY A 19 -13.54 6.01 -7.65
CA GLY A 19 -14.64 6.99 -7.61
C GLY A 19 -14.54 8.12 -8.64
N GLY A 20 -13.53 8.10 -9.51
CA GLY A 20 -13.39 9.04 -10.62
C GLY A 20 -14.26 8.69 -11.84
N ARG A 21 -14.08 9.46 -12.93
CA ARG A 21 -14.79 9.24 -14.20
C ARG A 21 -14.19 8.12 -15.05
N THR A 22 -12.93 7.78 -14.81
CA THR A 22 -12.22 6.73 -15.54
C THR A 22 -12.57 5.37 -14.91
N PRO A 23 -13.12 4.41 -15.67
CA PRO A 23 -13.31 3.06 -15.17
C PRO A 23 -11.96 2.46 -14.75
N LEU A 24 -11.95 1.67 -13.67
CA LEU A 24 -10.75 0.94 -13.27
C LEU A 24 -10.45 -0.14 -14.32
N VAL A 25 -9.30 0.00 -14.97
CA VAL A 25 -8.85 -0.91 -16.03
C VAL A 25 -7.64 -1.71 -15.51
N PRO A 26 -7.62 -3.04 -15.72
CA PRO A 26 -6.45 -3.86 -15.44
C PRO A 26 -5.16 -3.39 -16.13
N ASN A 27 -4.02 -3.57 -15.46
CA ASN A 27 -2.71 -3.10 -15.92
C ASN A 27 -2.32 -3.67 -17.30
N ASP A 28 -2.63 -4.93 -17.57
CA ASP A 28 -2.38 -5.60 -18.86
C ASP A 28 -3.14 -4.92 -20.01
N LYS A 29 -4.39 -4.52 -19.77
CA LYS A 29 -5.20 -3.79 -20.73
C LYS A 29 -4.69 -2.36 -20.93
N LEU A 30 -4.26 -1.69 -19.86
CA LEU A 30 -3.63 -0.36 -19.97
C LEU A 30 -2.32 -0.42 -20.75
N ALA A 31 -1.49 -1.43 -20.51
CA ALA A 31 -0.26 -1.67 -21.26
C ALA A 31 -0.57 -1.96 -22.74
N ALA A 32 -1.58 -2.78 -23.04
CA ALA A 32 -2.03 -3.04 -24.41
C ALA A 32 -2.60 -1.80 -25.12
N MET A 33 -3.03 -0.78 -24.36
CA MET A 33 -3.41 0.54 -24.88
C MET A 33 -2.21 1.48 -25.10
N GLY A 34 -0.98 1.06 -24.78
CA GLY A 34 0.25 1.82 -25.01
C GLY A 34 0.68 2.73 -23.86
N TYR A 35 0.14 2.56 -22.65
CA TYR A 35 0.63 3.28 -21.47
C TYR A 35 1.95 2.71 -20.95
N ASN A 36 2.84 3.59 -20.48
CA ASN A 36 4.17 3.21 -19.99
C ASN A 36 4.24 3.11 -18.48
N LEU A 37 3.36 3.82 -17.78
CA LEU A 37 3.26 3.83 -16.33
C LEU A 37 1.78 3.86 -15.92
N VAL A 38 1.44 3.11 -14.88
CA VAL A 38 0.14 3.15 -14.23
C VAL A 38 0.34 3.54 -12.78
N ILE A 39 -0.46 4.48 -12.29
CA ILE A 39 -0.45 4.89 -10.87
C ILE A 39 -1.84 4.73 -10.25
N TYR A 40 -1.85 4.46 -8.95
CA TYR A 40 -3.04 4.37 -8.09
C TYR A 40 -2.84 5.31 -6.91
N PRO A 41 -2.99 6.63 -7.12
CA PRO A 41 -2.45 7.63 -6.21
C PRO A 41 -3.14 7.67 -4.85
N THR A 42 -4.39 7.21 -4.76
CA THR A 42 -5.24 7.37 -3.57
C THR A 42 -5.65 6.07 -2.90
N ALA A 43 -5.44 4.92 -3.55
CA ALA A 43 -5.92 3.63 -3.09
C ALA A 43 -5.43 3.28 -1.67
N SER A 44 -4.12 3.43 -1.43
CA SER A 44 -3.51 3.15 -0.13
C SER A 44 -4.05 4.07 0.97
N THR A 45 -4.25 5.35 0.66
CA THR A 45 -4.84 6.32 1.58
C THR A 45 -6.26 5.90 1.96
N TYR A 46 -7.11 5.58 0.99
CA TYR A 46 -8.50 5.16 1.25
C TYR A 46 -8.58 3.89 2.09
N VAL A 47 -7.77 2.88 1.77
CA VAL A 47 -7.70 1.64 2.55
C VAL A 47 -7.25 1.91 3.98
N THR A 48 -6.20 2.72 4.15
CA THR A 48 -5.66 3.05 5.47
C THR A 48 -6.68 3.85 6.30
N THR A 49 -7.34 4.85 5.70
CA THR A 49 -8.41 5.61 6.37
C THR A 49 -9.52 4.70 6.86
N LYS A 50 -9.99 3.76 6.02
CA LYS A 50 -11.04 2.82 6.44
C LYS A 50 -10.58 1.93 7.59
N ALA A 51 -9.37 1.36 7.51
CA ALA A 51 -8.83 0.53 8.58
C ALA A 51 -8.67 1.30 9.92
N MET A 52 -8.26 2.57 9.86
CA MET A 52 -8.17 3.43 11.04
C MET A 52 -9.55 3.74 11.63
N LEU A 53 -10.55 4.03 10.80
CA LEU A 53 -11.93 4.25 11.27
C LEU A 53 -12.46 3.00 11.98
N ASP A 54 -12.32 1.82 11.35
CA ASP A 54 -12.79 0.56 11.91
C ASP A 54 -12.11 0.22 13.25
N LEU A 55 -10.80 0.46 13.35
CA LEU A 55 -10.05 0.30 14.60
C LEU A 55 -10.57 1.22 15.71
N MET A 56 -10.79 2.49 15.41
CA MET A 56 -11.25 3.47 16.40
C MET A 56 -12.69 3.22 16.84
N GLU A 57 -13.56 2.81 15.92
CA GLU A 57 -14.93 2.39 16.23
C GLU A 57 -14.95 1.15 17.12
N GLY A 58 -14.15 0.13 16.79
CA GLY A 58 -14.01 -1.08 17.60
C GLY A 58 -13.48 -0.79 19.00
N LEU A 59 -12.41 0.00 19.10
CA LEU A 59 -11.83 0.40 20.39
C LEU A 59 -12.83 1.17 21.26
N LYS A 60 -13.58 2.12 20.67
CA LYS A 60 -14.61 2.89 21.38
C LYS A 60 -15.72 1.98 21.93
N LYS A 61 -16.12 0.98 21.15
CA LYS A 61 -17.21 0.07 21.50
C LYS A 61 -16.81 -0.95 22.56
N ASP A 62 -15.66 -1.59 22.39
CA ASP A 62 -15.28 -2.77 23.16
C ASP A 62 -14.32 -2.43 24.32
N GLY A 63 -13.74 -1.22 24.34
CA GLY A 63 -12.75 -0.79 25.34
C GLY A 63 -11.39 -1.49 25.21
N THR A 64 -11.20 -2.26 24.15
CA THR A 64 -9.99 -3.03 23.82
C THR A 64 -9.90 -3.23 22.31
N THR A 65 -8.74 -3.63 21.81
CA THR A 65 -8.52 -3.98 20.40
C THR A 65 -8.59 -5.49 20.13
N ALA A 66 -8.94 -6.31 21.13
CA ALA A 66 -8.93 -7.77 21.03
C ALA A 66 -9.76 -8.32 19.85
N THR A 67 -10.87 -7.66 19.51
CA THR A 67 -11.76 -8.02 18.39
C THR A 67 -11.22 -7.63 17.01
N MET A 68 -10.11 -6.88 16.96
CA MET A 68 -9.52 -6.35 15.72
C MET A 68 -8.23 -7.06 15.30
N ILE A 69 -7.78 -8.06 16.07
CA ILE A 69 -6.48 -8.75 15.83
C ILE A 69 -6.40 -9.36 14.43
N ASP A 70 -7.51 -9.88 13.89
CA ASP A 70 -7.58 -10.47 12.55
C ASP A 70 -7.40 -9.43 11.42
N LYS A 71 -7.54 -8.14 11.72
CA LYS A 71 -7.32 -7.03 10.79
C LYS A 71 -5.89 -6.49 10.82
N MET A 72 -5.07 -6.92 11.77
CA MET A 72 -3.71 -6.41 11.97
C MET A 72 -2.69 -7.30 11.26
N ILE A 73 -1.58 -6.68 10.85
CA ILE A 73 -0.39 -7.44 10.48
C ILE A 73 0.12 -8.21 11.72
N PRO A 74 0.41 -9.53 11.60
CA PRO A 74 0.98 -10.30 12.71
C PRO A 74 2.29 -9.67 13.22
N PHE A 75 2.47 -9.66 14.53
CA PHE A 75 3.64 -9.03 15.18
C PHE A 75 5.00 -9.51 14.61
N PRO A 76 5.23 -10.81 14.34
CA PRO A 76 6.48 -11.24 13.70
C PRO A 76 6.67 -10.65 12.30
N GLN A 77 5.61 -10.62 11.48
CA GLN A 77 5.67 -10.06 10.13
C GLN A 77 5.94 -8.55 10.15
N PHE A 78 5.36 -7.84 11.13
CA PHE A 78 5.64 -6.42 11.34
C PHE A 78 7.12 -6.20 11.69
N ASN A 79 7.68 -6.99 12.60
CA ASN A 79 9.08 -6.90 13.00
C ASN A 79 10.03 -7.14 11.82
N ASP A 80 9.72 -8.12 10.97
CA ASP A 80 10.48 -8.39 9.75
C ASP A 80 10.39 -7.22 8.77
N LEU A 81 9.18 -6.68 8.57
CA LEU A 81 8.93 -5.52 7.70
C LEU A 81 9.73 -4.28 8.12
N ILE A 82 9.79 -3.99 9.43
CA ILE A 82 10.54 -2.82 9.95
C ILE A 82 12.04 -3.09 10.09
N GLY A 83 12.51 -4.29 9.76
CA GLY A 83 13.94 -4.63 9.80
C GLY A 83 14.50 -4.86 11.20
N LEU A 84 13.66 -5.22 12.18
CA LEU A 84 14.10 -5.53 13.55
C LEU A 84 15.20 -6.61 13.60
N PRO A 85 15.18 -7.68 12.78
CA PRO A 85 16.27 -8.68 12.78
C PRO A 85 17.65 -8.04 12.54
N ARG A 86 17.74 -7.10 11.60
CA ARG A 86 19.00 -6.41 11.30
C ARG A 86 19.47 -5.54 12.45
N ILE A 87 18.54 -4.88 13.15
CA ILE A 87 18.88 -4.06 14.32
C ILE A 87 19.48 -4.95 15.42
N ARG A 88 18.91 -6.13 15.66
CA ARG A 88 19.42 -7.09 16.64
C ARG A 88 20.82 -7.62 16.32
N GLU A 89 21.13 -7.85 15.04
CA GLU A 89 22.49 -8.22 14.62
C GLU A 89 23.52 -7.13 14.96
N ILE A 90 23.14 -5.87 14.73
CA ILE A 90 23.96 -4.70 15.06
C ILE A 90 24.16 -4.62 16.57
N GLU A 91 23.10 -4.76 17.36
CA GLU A 91 23.16 -4.79 18.82
C GLU A 91 24.13 -5.88 19.31
N ALA A 92 23.98 -7.12 18.83
CA ALA A 92 24.85 -8.23 19.23
C ALA A 92 26.33 -7.98 18.91
N LYS A 93 26.62 -7.34 17.76
CA LYS A 93 27.99 -7.00 17.35
C LYS A 93 28.66 -5.97 18.28
N TYR A 94 27.89 -5.06 18.86
CA TYR A 94 28.42 -3.93 19.64
C TYR A 94 28.16 -4.03 21.15
N ALA A 95 27.29 -4.94 21.61
CA ALA A 95 26.95 -5.11 23.02
C ALA A 95 28.11 -5.64 23.89
N ASN A 96 29.09 -6.34 23.30
CA ASN A 96 30.22 -6.94 24.02
C ASN A 96 31.55 -6.15 23.91
N ARG A 97 31.50 -4.81 23.84
CA ARG A 97 32.70 -3.94 23.91
C ARG A 97 32.92 -3.32 25.29
N GLY A 98 32.53 -4.03 26.36
CA GLY A 98 32.79 -3.69 27.76
C GLY A 98 33.72 -4.71 28.40
#